data_AF-A0A952HT01-F1
#
_entry.id   AF-A0A952HT01-F1
#
_cell.length_a   1.000
_cell.length_b   1.000
_cell.length_c   1.000
_cell.angle_alpha   90.00
_cell.angle_beta   90.00
_cell.angle_gamma   90.00
#
_symmetry.space_group_name_H-M   'P 1'
#
loop_
_entity.id
_entity.type
_entity.pdbx_description
1 polymer ?
#
loop_
_entity_poly.entity_id
_entity_poly.type
_entity_poly.pdbx_seq_one_letter_code
_entity_poly.pdbx_strand_id
1 'polypeptide(L)'
;MNAKLFTGVYALFALPTYILPLLPSWGNLSYGEAPLDSPALLIHFLCLLALVGWCWLRGLQTNQPWLLSLPLLAMMFDLMPGLSWIYLLPTFLHFSAVAAGGYIPSKLRPGTSDDEL
;
A
#
# COMPACT_ATOMS: atom_id res chain seq x y z
N MET A 1 -12.73 2.73 10.62
CA MET A 1 -12.78 1.75 9.50
C MET A 1 -12.72 0.34 10.05
N ASN A 2 -13.55 -0.56 9.54
CA ASN A 2 -13.51 -1.98 9.91
C ASN A 2 -12.23 -2.64 9.36
N ALA A 3 -11.56 -3.48 10.15
CA ALA A 3 -10.33 -4.16 9.73
C ALA A 3 -10.53 -4.98 8.44
N LYS A 4 -11.66 -5.69 8.32
CA LYS A 4 -12.02 -6.46 7.12
C LYS A 4 -12.14 -5.58 5.86
N LEU A 5 -12.73 -4.39 6.01
CA LEU A 5 -12.86 -3.43 4.91
C LEU A 5 -11.49 -2.86 4.52
N PHE A 6 -10.64 -2.57 5.51
CA PHE A 6 -9.27 -2.13 5.26
C PHE A 6 -8.51 -3.16 4.42
N THR A 7 -8.46 -4.41 4.90
CA THR A 7 -7.77 -5.52 4.24
C THR A 7 -8.34 -5.80 2.84
N GLY A 8 -9.67 -5.82 2.69
CA GLY A 8 -10.31 -6.10 1.41
C GLY A 8 -9.99 -5.05 0.34
N VAL A 9 -10.12 -3.76 0.67
CA VAL A 9 -9.79 -2.67 -0.26
C VAL A 9 -8.29 -2.63 -0.54
N TYR A 10 -7.44 -2.83 0.47
CA TYR A 10 -6.00 -2.87 0.28
C TYR A 10 -5.59 -4.00 -0.68
N ALA A 11 -6.11 -5.22 -0.47
CA ALA A 11 -5.83 -6.34 -1.36
C ALA A 11 -6.32 -6.09 -2.79
N LEU A 12 -7.49 -5.46 -2.95
CA LEU A 12 -8.03 -5.10 -4.27
C LEU A 12 -7.12 -4.15 -5.05
N PHE A 13 -6.48 -3.18 -4.38
CA PHE A 13 -5.55 -2.26 -5.03
C PHE A 13 -4.13 -2.80 -5.16
N ALA A 14 -3.71 -3.71 -4.28
CA ALA A 14 -2.40 -4.37 -4.36
C ALA A 14 -2.36 -5.43 -5.47
N LEU A 15 -3.46 -6.13 -5.75
CA LEU A 15 -3.48 -7.15 -6.81
C LEU A 15 -3.10 -6.60 -8.19
N PRO A 16 -3.66 -5.47 -8.67
CA PRO A 16 -3.23 -4.83 -9.90
C PRO A 16 -1.74 -4.49 -9.92
N THR A 17 -1.15 -4.06 -8.80
CA THR A 17 0.28 -3.69 -8.79
C THR A 17 1.20 -4.89 -9.03
N TYR A 18 0.75 -6.11 -8.72
CA TYR A 18 1.47 -7.35 -9.05
C TYR A 18 1.15 -7.92 -10.43
N ILE A 19 -0.08 -7.78 -10.90
CA ILE A 19 -0.52 -8.39 -12.17
C ILE A 19 -0.04 -7.57 -13.36
N LEU A 20 -0.14 -6.24 -13.29
CA LEU A 20 0.19 -5.35 -14.42
C LEU A 20 1.61 -5.56 -14.96
N PRO A 21 2.66 -5.68 -14.11
CA PRO A 21 4.02 -5.94 -14.59
C PRO A 21 4.22 -7.30 -15.27
N LEU A 22 3.35 -8.28 -15.02
CA LEU A 22 3.45 -9.62 -15.58
C LEU A 22 2.78 -9.77 -16.94
N LEU A 23 1.97 -8.78 -17.38
CA LEU A 23 1.21 -8.85 -18.62
C LEU A 23 2.04 -8.38 -19.81
N PRO A 24 2.46 -9.28 -20.74
CA PRO A 24 3.34 -8.91 -21.85
C PRO A 24 2.71 -7.90 -22.83
N SER A 25 1.38 -7.91 -22.93
CA SER A 25 0.62 -7.05 -23.86
C SER A 25 0.40 -5.62 -23.36
N TRP A 26 0.70 -5.33 -22.09
CA TRP A 26 0.53 -4.01 -21.47
C TRP A 26 1.86 -3.24 -21.38
N GLY A 27 2.86 -3.71 -22.13
CA GLY A 27 4.23 -3.21 -22.15
C GLY A 27 5.07 -3.87 -21.06
N ASN A 28 6.37 -4.01 -21.30
CA ASN A 28 7.33 -4.27 -20.23
C ASN A 28 7.27 -3.09 -19.26
N LEU A 29 6.38 -3.15 -18.27
CA LEU A 29 6.51 -2.43 -17.01
C LEU A 29 7.68 -3.05 -16.22
N SER A 30 8.82 -3.24 -16.88
CA SER A 30 10.10 -3.55 -16.25
C SER A 30 10.46 -2.31 -15.45
N TYR A 31 9.87 -2.25 -14.28
CA TYR A 31 10.17 -1.45 -13.12
C TYR A 31 11.23 -0.35 -13.29
N GLY A 32 10.78 0.81 -13.78
CA GLY A 32 11.61 1.98 -14.00
C GLY A 32 11.97 2.27 -15.47
N GLU A 33 11.68 1.35 -16.39
CA GLU A 33 11.92 1.51 -17.83
C GLU A 33 10.64 1.71 -18.66
N ALA A 34 9.49 1.71 -17.99
CA ALA A 34 8.21 1.95 -18.65
C ALA A 34 8.15 3.38 -19.21
N PRO A 35 7.64 3.56 -20.45
CA PRO A 35 7.36 4.89 -20.99
C PRO A 35 6.45 5.69 -20.06
N LEU A 36 6.75 6.97 -19.84
CA LEU A 36 5.98 7.84 -18.94
C LEU A 36 4.52 8.03 -19.38
N ASP A 37 4.25 7.86 -20.67
CA ASP A 37 2.95 7.91 -21.31
C ASP A 37 2.21 6.55 -21.32
N SER A 38 2.80 5.50 -20.73
CA SER A 38 2.17 4.19 -20.65
C SER A 38 0.92 4.24 -19.76
N PRO A 39 -0.27 3.85 -20.28
CA PRO A 39 -1.48 3.77 -19.47
C PRO A 39 -1.33 2.75 -18.32
N ALA A 40 -0.49 1.72 -18.51
CA ALA A 40 -0.22 0.73 -17.48
C ALA A 40 0.59 1.33 -16.31
N LEU A 41 1.56 2.20 -16.61
CA LEU A 41 2.34 2.92 -15.59
C LEU A 41 1.43 3.86 -14.79
N LEU A 42 0.54 4.58 -15.47
CA LEU A 42 -0.43 5.47 -14.83
C LEU A 42 -1.36 4.71 -13.89
N ILE A 43 -1.95 3.59 -14.34
CA ILE A 43 -2.82 2.76 -13.51
C ILE A 43 -2.06 2.21 -12.31
N HIS A 44 -0.84 1.69 -12.53
CA HIS A 44 0.02 1.18 -11.45
C HIS A 44 0.31 2.26 -10.40
N PHE A 45 0.70 3.46 -10.84
CA PHE A 45 0.97 4.60 -9.96
C PHE A 45 -0.27 5.03 -9.16
N LEU A 46 -1.44 5.07 -9.80
CA LEU A 46 -2.71 5.39 -9.12
C LEU A 46 -3.08 4.33 -8.07
N CYS A 47 -2.82 3.05 -8.34
CA CYS A 47 -3.00 1.98 -7.36
C CYS A 47 -2.06 2.15 -6.15
N LEU A 48 -0.77 2.44 -6.38
CA LEU A 48 0.18 2.71 -5.31
C LEU A 48 -0.23 3.91 -4.45
N LEU A 49 -0.65 5.01 -5.08
CA LEU A 49 -1.19 6.17 -4.37
C LEU A 49 -2.44 5.84 -3.54
N ALA A 50 -3.34 5.03 -4.09
CA ALA A 50 -4.53 4.58 -3.36
C ALA A 50 -4.15 3.76 -2.12
N LEU A 51 -3.17 2.86 -2.22
CA LEU A 51 -2.66 2.07 -1.08
C LEU A 51 -2.04 2.95 0.00
N VAL A 52 -1.24 3.94 -0.39
CA VAL A 52 -0.64 4.93 0.51
C VAL A 52 -1.74 5.71 1.24
N GLY A 53 -2.70 6.27 0.51
CA GLY A 53 -3.83 7.01 1.09
C GLY A 53 -4.68 6.16 2.01
N TRP A 54 -4.91 4.89 1.66
CA TRP A 54 -5.69 3.96 2.48
C TRP A 54 -5.00 3.61 3.80
N CYS A 55 -3.68 3.37 3.78
CA CYS A 55 -2.88 3.21 5.00
C CYS A 55 -2.83 4.48 5.85
N TRP A 56 -2.75 5.65 5.22
CA TRP A 56 -2.75 6.92 5.95
C TRP A 56 -4.06 7.11 6.72
N LEU A 57 -5.21 6.93 6.06
CA LEU A 57 -6.53 7.01 6.69
C LEU A 57 -6.67 6.01 7.84
N ARG A 58 -6.14 4.79 7.66
CA ARG A 58 -6.10 3.77 8.72
C ARG A 58 -5.23 4.22 9.89
N GLY A 59 -4.02 4.70 9.62
CA GLY A 59 -3.06 5.17 10.62
C GLY A 59 -3.61 6.31 11.47
N LEU A 60 -4.35 7.25 10.88
CA LEU A 60 -5.03 8.32 11.60
C LEU A 60 -6.10 7.77 12.56
N GLN A 61 -6.86 6.76 12.15
CA GLN A 61 -7.92 6.16 12.97
C GLN A 61 -7.39 5.28 14.10
N THR A 62 -6.23 4.66 13.93
CA THR A 62 -5.61 3.78 14.93
C THR A 62 -4.51 4.46 15.74
N ASN A 63 -4.24 5.74 15.48
CA ASN A 63 -3.13 6.51 16.04
C ASN A 63 -1.75 5.82 15.82
N GLN A 64 -1.57 5.24 14.63
CA GLN A 64 -0.35 4.55 14.21
C GLN A 64 0.18 5.19 12.92
N PRO A 65 0.83 6.36 13.01
CA PRO A 65 1.31 7.09 11.83
C PRO A 65 2.37 6.30 11.03
N TRP A 66 3.06 5.35 11.66
CA TRP A 66 4.03 4.49 11.00
C TRP A 66 3.41 3.53 9.97
N LEU A 67 2.09 3.26 10.00
CA LEU A 67 1.44 2.42 8.96
C LEU A 67 1.59 3.03 7.56
N LEU A 68 1.79 4.35 7.47
CA LEU A 68 2.01 5.06 6.22
C LEU A 68 3.39 4.80 5.62
N SER A 69 4.41 4.53 6.43
CA SER A 69 5.78 4.35 5.93
C SER A 69 5.92 3.08 5.08
N LEU A 70 5.16 2.03 5.39
CA LEU A 70 5.20 0.75 4.68
C LEU A 70 4.82 0.87 3.19
N PRO A 71 3.63 1.38 2.80
CA PRO A 71 3.28 1.54 1.39
C PRO A 71 4.07 2.65 0.71
N LEU A 72 4.54 3.67 1.43
CA LEU A 72 5.43 4.69 0.86
C LEU A 72 6.76 4.06 0.44
N LEU A 73 7.34 3.24 1.31
CA LEU A 73 8.58 2.54 1.02
C LEU A 73 8.38 1.57 -0.14
N ALA A 74 7.27 0.81 -0.16
CA ALA A 74 6.93 -0.07 -1.28
C ALA A 74 6.86 0.69 -2.61
N MET A 75 6.15 1.83 -2.63
CA MET A 75 6.07 2.71 -3.80
C MET A 75 7.45 3.22 -4.25
N MET A 76 8.33 3.58 -3.32
CA MET A 76 9.71 3.99 -3.68
C MET A 76 10.50 2.85 -4.33
N PHE A 77 10.39 1.63 -3.80
CA PHE A 77 11.06 0.45 -4.37
C PHE A 77 10.47 0.05 -5.73
N ASP A 78 9.16 0.18 -5.92
CA ASP A 78 8.50 -0.13 -7.20
C ASP A 78 8.86 0.88 -8.31
N LEU A 79 9.04 2.16 -7.96
CA LEU A 79 9.29 3.23 -8.92
C LEU A 79 10.78 3.54 -9.15
N MET A 80 11.69 3.11 -8.28
CA MET A 80 13.13 3.32 -8.50
C MET A 80 13.73 2.28 -9.45
N PRO A 81 14.30 2.70 -10.60
CA PRO A 81 15.06 1.81 -11.46
C PRO A 81 16.24 1.20 -10.67
N GLY A 82 16.41 -0.12 -10.73
CA GLY A 82 17.52 -0.85 -10.09
C GLY A 82 17.24 -1.40 -8.69
N LEU A 83 16.38 -0.75 -7.90
CA LEU A 83 15.91 -1.31 -6.61
C LEU A 83 14.75 -2.29 -6.79
N SER A 84 13.99 -2.08 -7.85
CA SER A 84 12.84 -2.87 -8.24
C SER A 84 13.15 -4.31 -8.69
N TRP A 85 14.41 -4.64 -8.97
CA TRP A 85 14.84 -6.02 -9.21
C TRP A 85 14.59 -6.93 -8.00
N ILE A 86 14.45 -6.35 -6.79
CA ILE A 86 14.08 -7.09 -5.58
C ILE A 86 12.54 -7.14 -5.49
N TYR A 87 11.92 -7.91 -6.38
CA TYR A 87 10.45 -8.05 -6.51
C TYR A 87 9.72 -8.40 -5.21
N LEU A 88 10.41 -9.09 -4.31
CA LEU A 88 9.82 -9.55 -3.05
C LEU A 88 9.70 -8.42 -2.01
N LEU A 89 10.52 -7.37 -2.09
CA LEU A 89 10.55 -6.36 -1.02
C LEU A 89 9.27 -5.49 -0.98
N PRO A 90 8.79 -4.90 -2.09
CA PRO A 90 7.48 -4.23 -2.12
C PRO A 90 6.36 -5.18 -1.68
N THR A 91 6.45 -6.45 -2.07
CA THR A 91 5.51 -7.49 -1.67
C THR A 91 5.46 -7.70 -0.16
N PHE A 92 6.62 -7.84 0.48
CA PHE A 92 6.70 -7.97 1.94
C PHE A 92 6.21 -6.71 2.66
N LEU A 93 6.47 -5.52 2.11
CA LEU A 93 6.01 -4.25 2.68
C LEU A 93 4.49 -4.12 2.62
N HIS A 94 3.88 -4.46 1.48
CA HIS A 94 2.41 -4.50 1.34
C HIS A 94 1.79 -5.55 2.25
N PHE A 95 2.36 -6.75 2.35
CA PHE A 95 1.87 -7.79 3.26
C PHE A 95 1.96 -7.35 4.72
N SER A 96 3.08 -6.72 5.11
CA SER A 96 3.28 -6.17 6.45
C SER A 96 2.26 -5.07 6.76
N ALA A 97 1.94 -4.21 5.79
CA ALA A 97 0.95 -3.15 5.95
C ALA A 97 -0.46 -3.71 6.15
N VAL A 98 -0.83 -4.73 5.38
CA VAL A 98 -2.13 -5.43 5.52
C VAL A 98 -2.23 -6.14 6.86
N ALA A 99 -1.18 -6.89 7.24
CA ALA A 99 -1.14 -7.60 8.50
C ALA A 99 -1.23 -6.61 9.66
N ALA A 100 -0.31 -5.65 9.76
CA ALA A 100 -0.31 -4.65 10.82
C ALA A 100 -1.64 -3.88 10.88
N GLY A 101 -2.07 -3.30 9.75
CA GLY A 101 -3.30 -2.51 9.71
C GLY A 101 -4.57 -3.32 9.97
N GLY A 102 -4.58 -4.60 9.61
CA GLY A 102 -5.69 -5.54 9.84
C GLY A 102 -5.78 -6.03 11.29
N TYR A 103 -4.64 -6.26 11.95
CA TYR A 103 -4.61 -6.71 13.35
C TYR A 103 -4.90 -5.59 14.36
N ILE A 104 -4.63 -4.33 14.03
CA ILE A 104 -4.83 -3.22 14.96
C ILE A 104 -6.34 -2.89 15.08
N PRO A 105 -6.96 -3.03 16.27
CA PRO A 105 -8.33 -2.60 16.48
C PRO A 105 -8.43 -1.07 16.45
N SER A 106 -9.50 -0.52 15.86
CA SER A 106 -9.71 0.93 15.72
C SER A 106 -10.06 1.65 17.03
N LYS A 107 -10.04 0.96 18.18
CA LYS A 107 -10.47 1.51 19.48
C LYS A 107 -9.33 2.02 20.36
N LEU A 108 -8.08 2.01 19.89
CA LEU A 108 -6.97 2.57 20.64
C LEU A 108 -6.88 4.09 20.42
N ARG A 109 -7.80 4.84 21.03
CA ARG A 109 -7.60 6.26 21.32
C ARG A 109 -7.06 6.36 22.74
N PRO A 110 -5.76 6.61 22.97
CA PRO A 110 -5.29 6.99 24.29
C PRO A 110 -5.89 8.38 24.58
N GLY A 111 -6.75 8.49 25.59
CA GLY A 111 -7.30 9.78 26.02
C GLY A 111 -8.80 9.85 26.34
N THR A 112 -9.51 8.74 26.51
CA THR A 112 -10.71 8.75 27.36
C THR A 112 -10.34 8.05 28.65
N SER A 113 -9.90 8.85 29.62
CA SER A 113 -9.89 8.42 31.02
C SER A 113 -11.32 8.03 31.38
N ASP A 114 -11.52 6.78 31.77
CA ASP A 114 -12.77 6.27 32.35
C ASP A 114 -12.99 6.84 33.78
N ASP A 115 -12.51 8.07 34.06
CA ASP A 115 -12.52 8.72 35.37
C ASP A 115 -13.64 9.78 35.51
N GLU A 116 -14.58 9.84 34.57
CA GLU A 116 -15.72 10.77 34.62
C GLU A 116 -17.10 10.07 34.57
N LEU A 117 -17.29 8.99 35.35
CA LEU A 117 -18.63 8.51 35.74
C LEU A 117 -18.66 8.05 37.20
#